data_AF-A0A0J6RIE8-F1
#
_entry.id   AF-A0A0J6RIE8-F1
#
_cell.length_a   1.000
_cell.length_b   1.000
_cell.length_c   1.000
_cell.angle_alpha   90.00
_cell.angle_beta   90.00
_cell.angle_gamma   90.00
#
_symmetry.space_group_name_H-M   'P 1'
#
loop_
_entity.id
_entity.type
_entity.pdbx_description
1 polymer ?
#
loop_
_entity_poly.entity_id
_entity_poly.type
_entity_poly.pdbx_seq_one_letter_code
_entity_poly.pdbx_strand_id
1 'polypeptide(L)'
;MTPVSPSTFAKPPPALRQEQLRLLSQTMEACTLALTSFSLIRPTLAAIQARTATTSHPHLLIRLSIEVLDDYSAQLQRLNAAAQNEYQSLSPM
;
A
#
# COMPACT_ATOMS: atom_id res chain seq x y z
N MET A 1 52.45 -10.51 0.84
CA MET A 1 51.04 -10.85 1.15
C MET A 1 50.54 -9.84 2.17
N THR A 2 49.81 -8.82 1.73
CA THR A 2 49.12 -7.88 2.62
C THR A 2 47.67 -8.35 2.81
N PRO A 3 47.14 -8.37 4.04
CA PRO A 3 45.76 -8.78 4.27
C PRO A 3 44.82 -7.62 3.94
N VAL A 4 43.93 -7.82 2.96
CA VAL A 4 42.82 -6.90 2.69
C VAL A 4 41.75 -7.15 3.75
N SER A 5 41.65 -6.25 4.74
CA SER A 5 40.57 -6.28 5.74
C SER A 5 39.23 -5.85 5.13
N PRO A 6 38.11 -6.40 5.61
CA PRO A 6 36.81 -6.27 4.97
C PRO A 6 36.05 -5.03 5.46
N SER A 7 35.04 -4.63 4.66
CA SER A 7 33.83 -3.93 5.10
C SER A 7 33.96 -2.44 5.46
N THR A 8 33.77 -1.59 4.44
CA THR A 8 33.11 -0.29 4.66
C THR A 8 31.73 -0.39 4.02
N PHE A 9 30.73 -0.82 4.81
CA PHE A 9 29.33 -0.61 4.50
C PHE A 9 29.12 0.91 4.37
N ALA A 10 29.29 1.41 3.14
CA ALA A 10 29.10 2.82 2.84
C ALA A 10 27.63 3.15 3.09
N LYS A 11 27.38 3.99 4.10
CA LYS A 11 26.08 4.62 4.34
C LYS A 11 25.62 5.24 3.01
N PRO A 12 24.40 4.95 2.52
CA PRO A 12 23.95 5.49 1.25
C PRO A 12 24.07 7.03 1.29
N PRO A 13 24.51 7.66 0.19
CA PRO A 13 24.74 9.09 0.15
C PRO A 13 23.49 9.84 0.63
N PRO A 14 23.64 10.94 1.39
CA PRO A 14 22.52 11.62 2.05
C PRO A 14 21.41 12.05 1.08
N ALA A 15 21.77 12.42 -0.15
CA ALA A 15 20.81 12.72 -1.22
C ALA A 15 19.92 11.53 -1.60
N LEU A 16 20.48 10.31 -1.62
CA LEU A 16 19.75 9.08 -1.95
C LEU A 16 18.80 8.67 -0.82
N ARG A 17 19.20 8.90 0.43
CA ARG A 17 18.33 8.69 1.60
C ARG A 17 17.14 9.65 1.62
N GLN A 18 17.37 10.93 1.35
CA GLN A 18 16.29 11.93 1.35
C GLN A 18 15.27 11.68 0.24
N GLU A 19 15.74 11.26 -0.94
CA GLU A 19 14.86 10.85 -2.04
C GLU A 19 14.07 9.58 -1.71
N GLN A 20 14.68 8.59 -1.06
CA GLN A 20 13.97 7.40 -0.57
C GLN A 20 12.87 7.76 0.44
N LEU A 21 13.18 8.62 1.42
CA LEU A 21 12.18 9.10 2.39
C LEU A 21 11.04 9.85 1.72
N ARG A 22 11.33 10.66 0.69
CA ARG A 22 10.32 11.36 -0.11
C ARG A 22 9.39 10.38 -0.83
N LEU A 23 9.96 9.38 -1.50
CA LEU A 23 9.19 8.34 -2.21
C LEU A 23 8.33 7.51 -1.24
N LEU A 24 8.86 7.15 -0.07
CA LEU A 24 8.12 6.45 0.97
C LEU A 24 6.95 7.31 1.48
N SER A 25 7.16 8.61 1.73
CA SER A 25 6.09 9.54 2.11
C SER A 25 4.98 9.59 1.06
N GLN A 26 5.34 9.78 -0.21
CA GLN A 26 4.38 9.80 -1.31
C GLN A 26 3.62 8.48 -1.45
N THR A 27 4.30 7.36 -1.23
CA THR A 27 3.68 6.03 -1.26
C THR A 27 2.64 5.88 -0.15
N MET A 28 2.95 6.31 1.08
CA MET A 28 2.02 6.28 2.21
C MET A 28 0.80 7.19 1.96
N GLU A 29 1.02 8.39 1.42
CA GLU A 29 -0.06 9.31 1.04
C GLU A 29 -0.98 8.70 -0.03
N ALA A 30 -0.40 8.12 -1.08
CA ALA A 30 -1.15 7.46 -2.15
C ALA A 30 -1.95 6.25 -1.62
N CYS A 31 -1.36 5.44 -0.74
CA CYS A 31 -2.07 4.33 -0.10
C CYS A 31 -3.24 4.82 0.75
N THR A 32 -3.03 5.89 1.53
CA THR A 32 -4.07 6.48 2.38
C THR A 32 -5.23 7.00 1.53
N LEU A 33 -4.93 7.70 0.44
CA LEU A 33 -5.95 8.21 -0.49
C LEU A 33 -6.75 7.07 -1.15
N ALA A 34 -6.06 6.03 -1.62
CA ALA A 34 -6.69 4.87 -2.23
C ALA A 34 -7.59 4.11 -1.24
N LEU A 35 -7.09 3.83 -0.03
CA LEU A 35 -7.85 3.16 1.04
C LEU A 35 -9.07 3.97 1.46
N THR A 36 -8.93 5.30 1.57
CA THR A 36 -10.06 6.19 1.84
C THR A 36 -11.11 6.09 0.73
N SER A 37 -10.68 6.09 -0.53
CA SER A 37 -11.59 5.96 -1.68
C SER A 37 -12.30 4.60 -1.67
N PHE A 38 -11.59 3.53 -1.35
CA PHE A 38 -12.17 2.18 -1.24
C PHE A 38 -13.19 2.10 -0.11
N SER A 39 -12.92 2.76 1.03
CA SER A 39 -13.87 2.83 2.15
C SER A 39 -15.20 3.51 1.80
N LEU A 40 -15.23 4.36 0.76
CA LEU A 40 -16.45 4.98 0.23
C LEU A 40 -17.15 4.12 -0.83
N ILE A 41 -16.38 3.46 -1.70
CA ILE A 41 -16.92 2.64 -2.80
C ILE A 41 -17.52 1.33 -2.26
N ARG A 42 -16.84 0.65 -1.35
CA ARG A 42 -17.24 -0.65 -0.80
C ARG A 42 -18.66 -0.66 -0.20
N PRO A 43 -19.06 0.27 0.70
CA PRO A 43 -20.42 0.30 1.22
C PRO A 43 -21.45 0.65 0.14
N THR A 44 -21.07 1.46 -0.86
CA THR A 44 -21.94 1.80 -2.00
C THR A 44 -22.24 0.55 -2.82
N LEU A 45 -21.21 -0.24 -3.16
CA LEU A 45 -21.38 -1.52 -3.85
C LEU A 45 -22.22 -2.51 -3.04
N ALA A 46 -21.99 -2.61 -1.74
CA ALA A 46 -22.78 -3.49 -0.85
C ALA A 46 -24.27 -3.06 -0.83
N ALA A 47 -24.56 -1.76 -0.80
CA ALA A 47 -25.92 -1.24 -0.86
C ALA A 47 -26.60 -1.54 -2.21
N ILE A 48 -25.87 -1.46 -3.32
CA ILE A 48 -26.39 -1.84 -4.64
C ILE A 48 -26.63 -3.36 -4.68
N GLN A 49 -25.71 -4.16 -4.15
CA GLN A 49 -25.84 -5.62 -4.09
C GLN A 49 -27.09 -6.05 -3.33
N ALA A 50 -27.37 -5.43 -2.19
CA ALA A 50 -28.54 -5.71 -1.35
C ALA A 50 -29.88 -5.45 -2.07
N ARG A 51 -29.87 -4.59 -3.10
CA ARG A 51 -31.05 -4.26 -3.92
C ARG A 51 -31.10 -5.03 -5.24
N THR A 52 -30.07 -5.82 -5.54
CA THR A 52 -29.92 -6.53 -6.81
C THR A 52 -30.27 -8.01 -6.63
N ALA A 53 -31.13 -8.55 -7.50
CA ALA A 53 -31.55 -9.96 -7.45
C ALA A 53 -30.34 -10.91 -7.48
N THR A 54 -30.30 -11.85 -6.53
CA THR A 54 -29.13 -12.71 -6.24
C THR A 54 -28.70 -13.62 -7.39
N THR A 55 -29.62 -13.97 -8.29
CA THR A 55 -29.37 -14.83 -9.46
C THR A 55 -29.05 -14.05 -10.73
N SER A 56 -28.96 -12.71 -10.64
CA SER A 56 -28.74 -11.86 -11.81
C SER A 56 -27.25 -11.64 -12.10
N HIS A 57 -26.90 -11.46 -13.37
CA HIS A 57 -25.54 -11.13 -13.79
C HIS A 57 -24.97 -9.86 -13.09
N PRO A 58 -25.75 -8.76 -12.92
CA PRO A 58 -25.28 -7.61 -12.15
C PRO A 58 -24.89 -7.95 -10.70
N HIS A 59 -25.63 -8.84 -10.03
CA HIS A 59 -25.29 -9.26 -8.67
C HIS A 59 -23.94 -9.95 -8.60
N LEU A 60 -23.64 -10.82 -9.57
CA LEU A 60 -22.33 -11.48 -9.67
C LEU A 60 -21.20 -10.46 -9.88
N LEU A 61 -21.38 -9.50 -10.81
CA LEU A 61 -20.39 -8.45 -11.07
C LEU A 61 -20.12 -7.61 -9.82
N ILE A 62 -21.16 -7.21 -9.09
CA ILE A 62 -21.01 -6.41 -7.86
C ILE A 62 -20.25 -7.22 -6.81
N ARG A 63 -20.59 -8.51 -6.63
CA ARG A 63 -19.90 -9.38 -5.67
C ARG A 63 -18.42 -9.50 -5.98
N LEU A 64 -18.06 -9.81 -7.23
CA LEU A 64 -16.67 -9.90 -7.67
C LEU A 64 -15.94 -8.56 -7.53
N SER A 65 -16.62 -7.44 -7.78
CA SER A 65 -16.04 -6.11 -7.60
C SER A 65 -15.70 -5.83 -6.13
N ILE A 66 -16.57 -6.24 -5.20
CA ILE A 66 -16.32 -6.14 -3.76
C ILE A 66 -15.14 -7.04 -3.36
N GLU A 67 -15.10 -8.28 -3.84
CA GLU A 67 -14.00 -9.22 -3.55
C GLU A 67 -12.64 -8.64 -4.00
N VAL A 68 -12.56 -8.11 -5.21
CA VAL A 68 -11.35 -7.47 -5.74
C VAL A 68 -10.98 -6.21 -4.95
N LEU A 69 -11.98 -5.40 -4.55
CA LEU A 69 -11.76 -4.20 -3.76
C LEU A 69 -11.21 -4.53 -2.36
N ASP A 70 -11.73 -5.58 -1.73
CA ASP A 70 -11.27 -6.05 -0.41
C ASP A 70 -9.84 -6.61 -0.50
N ASP A 71 -9.50 -7.37 -1.55
CA ASP A 71 -8.13 -7.86 -1.78
C ASP A 71 -7.13 -6.71 -2.02
N TYR A 72 -7.45 -5.76 -2.90
CA TYR A 72 -6.60 -4.58 -3.10
C TYR A 72 -6.48 -3.73 -1.83
N SER A 73 -7.53 -3.62 -1.02
CA SER A 73 -7.45 -2.93 0.27
C SER A 73 -6.43 -3.61 1.18
N ALA A 74 -6.46 -4.94 1.28
CA ALA A 74 -5.50 -5.70 2.08
C ALA A 74 -4.06 -5.59 1.53
N GLN A 75 -3.88 -5.58 0.21
CA GLN A 75 -2.57 -5.37 -0.42
C GLN A 75 -2.02 -3.96 -0.14
N LEU A 76 -2.83 -2.92 -0.29
CA LEU A 76 -2.44 -1.55 0.00
C LEU A 76 -2.13 -1.32 1.47
N GLN A 77 -2.89 -1.93 2.39
CA GLN A 77 -2.60 -1.88 3.82
C GLN A 77 -1.23 -2.49 4.13
N ARG A 78 -0.91 -3.64 3.54
CA ARG A 78 0.41 -4.28 3.68
C ARG A 78 1.53 -3.41 3.12
N LEU A 79 1.32 -2.81 1.96
CA LEU A 79 2.29 -1.92 1.33
C LEU A 79 2.52 -0.65 2.16
N ASN A 80 1.45 -0.06 2.69
CA ASN A 80 1.53 1.11 3.57
C ASN A 80 2.29 0.79 4.87
N ALA A 81 2.01 -0.37 5.48
CA ALA A 81 2.73 -0.81 6.68
C ALA A 81 4.22 -1.06 6.39
N ALA A 82 4.55 -1.68 5.25
CA ALA A 82 5.94 -1.86 4.82
C ALA A 82 6.64 -0.50 4.63
N ALA A 83 5.99 0.44 3.94
CA ALA A 83 6.53 1.78 3.73
C ALA A 83 6.74 2.54 5.05
N GLN A 84 5.81 2.43 6.01
CA GLN A 84 5.95 3.01 7.35
C GLN A 84 7.14 2.44 8.12
N ASN A 85 7.31 1.11 8.10
CA ASN A 85 8.44 0.45 8.76
C ASN A 85 9.77 0.87 8.14
N GLU A 86 9.85 0.96 6.81
CA GLU A 86 11.04 1.42 6.10
C GLU A 86 11.34 2.90 6.40
N TYR A 87 10.31 3.75 6.43
CA TYR A 87 10.45 5.17 6.76
C TYR A 87 11.02 5.36 8.17
N GLN A 88 10.50 4.61 9.16
CA GLN A 88 10.99 4.65 10.54
C GLN A 88 12.45 4.15 10.64
N SER A 89 12.82 3.12 9.89
CA SER A 89 14.19 2.60 9.84
C SER A 89 15.18 3.61 9.23
N LEU A 90 14.75 4.37 8.22
CA LEU A 90 15.59 5.32 7.49
C LEU A 90 15.62 6.73 8.12
N SER A 91 14.65 7.05 8.97
CA SER A 91 14.56 8.28 9.76
C SER A 91 14.80 8.01 11.25
N PRO A 92 16.01 7.57 11.67
CA PRO A 92 16.33 7.50 13.08
C PRO A 92 16.36 8.92 13.66
N MET A 93 15.68 9.12 14.79
CA MET A 93 15.81 10.33 15.61
C MET A 93 17.27 10.63 15.96
#